data_AF-A0A969IGV3-F1
#
_entry.id   AF-A0A969IGV3-F1
#
_cell.length_a   1.000
_cell.length_b   1.000
_cell.length_c   1.000
_cell.angle_alpha   90.00
_cell.angle_beta   90.00
_cell.angle_gamma   90.00
#
_symmetry.space_group_name_H-M   'P 1'
#
loop_
_entity.id
_entity.type
_entity.pdbx_description
1 polymer ?
#
loop_
_entity_poly.entity_id
_entity_poly.type
_entity_poly.pdbx_seq_one_letter_code
_entity_poly.pdbx_strand_id
1 'polypeptide(L)' 'AAGWDISKYQDNENWTLPIPATFVVGKDGRVKARFVDPDYRKRMDIDELVAAVED' A
#
# COMPACT_ATOMS: atom_id res chain seq x y z
N ALA A 1 8.77 24.26 6.99
CA ALA A 1 7.65 23.32 7.22
C ALA A 1 6.75 23.31 5.99
N ALA A 2 6.17 22.17 5.61
CA ALA A 2 5.45 22.01 4.33
C ALA A 2 4.13 22.79 4.21
N GLY A 3 3.59 23.37 5.31
CA GLY A 3 2.39 24.23 5.29
C GLY A 3 1.07 23.56 5.67
N TRP A 4 1.09 22.29 6.08
CA TRP A 4 -0.10 21.47 6.36
C TRP A 4 0.10 20.76 7.70
N ASP A 5 -0.99 20.63 8.46
CA ASP A 5 -1.03 19.82 9.68
C ASP A 5 -1.18 18.34 9.29
N ILE A 6 -0.09 17.58 9.45
CA ILE A 6 -0.03 16.18 9.04
C ILE A 6 -0.87 15.28 9.93
N SER A 7 -0.99 15.59 11.22
CA SER A 7 -1.80 14.82 12.17
C SER A 7 -3.27 14.91 11.80
N LYS A 8 -3.74 16.12 11.45
CA LYS A 8 -5.10 16.33 10.95
C LYS A 8 -5.35 15.64 9.62
N TYR A 9 -4.38 15.62 8.71
CA TYR A 9 -4.54 15.00 7.40
C TYR A 9 -4.61 13.46 7.47
N GLN A 10 -3.91 12.87 8.43
CA GLN A 10 -3.83 11.42 8.61
C GLN A 10 -4.81 10.88 9.67
N ASP A 11 -5.65 11.75 10.26
CA ASP A 11 -6.50 11.46 11.43
C ASP A 11 -5.73 10.68 12.52
N ASN A 12 -4.48 11.11 12.74
CA ASN A 12 -3.54 10.39 13.58
C ASN A 12 -2.64 11.33 14.37
N GLU A 13 -2.90 11.41 15.67
CA GLU A 13 -2.11 12.20 16.62
C GLU A 13 -0.80 11.52 17.01
N ASN A 14 -0.64 10.21 16.75
CA ASN A 14 0.53 9.42 17.16
C ASN A 14 1.72 9.55 16.20
N TRP A 15 1.62 10.36 15.14
CA TRP A 15 2.67 10.53 14.13
C TRP A 15 3.14 9.20 13.49
N THR A 16 2.24 8.23 13.42
CA THR A 16 2.50 6.95 12.73
C THR A 16 1.88 6.98 11.34
N LEU A 17 2.48 6.24 10.41
CA LEU A 17 1.88 5.99 9.10
C LEU A 17 1.48 4.52 9.03
N PRO A 18 0.37 4.19 8.35
CA PRO A 18 0.09 2.82 7.98
C PRO A 18 1.25 2.24 7.18
N ILE A 19 1.51 0.94 7.37
CA ILE A 19 2.47 0.23 6.53
C ILE A 19 1.94 0.25 5.09
N PRO A 20 2.71 0.73 4.09
CA PRO A 20 2.26 0.74 2.72
C PRO A 20 2.07 -0.68 2.22
N ALA A 21 1.02 -0.87 1.42
CA ALA A 21 0.68 -2.17 0.89
C ALA A 21 0.11 -2.07 -0.53
N THR A 22 0.36 -3.10 -1.33
CA THR A 22 -0.26 -3.32 -2.64
C THR A 22 -1.05 -4.61 -2.59
N PHE A 23 -2.27 -4.60 -3.11
CA PHE A 23 -3.15 -5.76 -3.20
C PHE A 23 -3.67 -5.90 -4.63
N VAL A 24 -3.67 -7.12 -5.14
CA VAL A 24 -4.40 -7.47 -6.37
C VAL A 24 -5.68 -8.16 -5.95
N VAL A 25 -6.82 -7.57 -6.33
CA VAL A 25 -8.16 -8.07 -5.98
C VAL A 25 -8.81 -8.62 -7.23
N GLY A 26 -9.17 -9.91 -7.19
CA GLY A 26 -9.87 -10.59 -8.27
C GLY A 26 -11.30 -10.10 -8.42
N LYS A 27 -11.92 -10.40 -9.58
CA LYS A 27 -13.34 -10.08 -9.84
C LYS A 27 -14.31 -10.81 -8.91
N ASP A 28 -13.85 -11.87 -8.26
CA ASP A 28 -14.55 -12.61 -7.20
C ASP A 28 -14.47 -11.92 -5.82
N GLY A 29 -13.79 -10.77 -5.75
CA GLY A 29 -13.57 -10.01 -4.52
C GLY A 29 -12.49 -10.59 -3.60
N ARG A 30 -11.72 -11.58 -4.05
CA ARG A 30 -10.64 -12.18 -3.24
C ARG A 30 -9.29 -11.54 -3.54
N VAL A 31 -8.44 -11.46 -2.52
CA VAL A 31 -7.05 -11.03 -2.68
C VAL A 31 -6.25 -12.16 -3.34
N LYS A 32 -5.72 -11.90 -4.54
CA LYS A 32 -4.90 -12.82 -5.33
C LYS A 32 -3.41 -12.71 -5.02
N ALA A 33 -2.95 -11.49 -4.75
CA ALA A 33 -1.59 -11.20 -4.34
C ALA A 33 -1.52 -10.01 -3.38
N ARG A 34 -0.47 -9.95 -2.57
CA ARG A 34 -0.20 -8.82 -1.67
C ARG A 34 1.30 -8.56 -1.52
N PHE A 35 1.66 -7.30 -1.36
CA PHE A 35 3.00 -6.85 -0.97
C PHE A 35 2.87 -5.86 0.19
N VAL A 36 3.62 -6.08 1.28
CA VAL A 36 3.59 -5.27 2.50
C VAL A 36 5.01 -5.10 3.01
N ASP A 37 5.54 -3.89 2.99
CA ASP A 37 6.90 -3.59 3.47
C ASP A 37 6.93 -2.23 4.18
N PRO A 38 7.49 -2.12 5.41
CA PRO A 38 7.62 -0.84 6.10
C PRO A 38 8.57 0.15 5.40
N ASP A 39 9.51 -0.32 4.58
CA ASP A 39 10.31 0.54 3.71
C ASP A 39 9.49 0.92 2.47
N TYR A 40 8.87 2.09 2.51
CA TYR A 40 8.05 2.66 1.44
C TYR A 40 8.75 2.81 0.08
N ARG A 41 10.09 2.67 0.04
CA ARG A 41 10.87 2.73 -1.20
C ARG A 41 10.89 1.40 -1.94
N LYS A 42 10.54 0.31 -1.26
CA LYS A 42 10.37 -1.00 -1.88
C LYS A 42 8.96 -1.13 -2.43
N ARG A 43 8.85 -1.83 -3.55
CA ARG A 43 7.59 -2.06 -4.26
C ARG A 43 7.43 -3.55 -4.52
N MET A 44 6.18 -3.93 -4.80
CA MET A 44 5.91 -5.24 -5.39
C MET A 44 6.72 -5.38 -6.69
N ASP A 45 7.25 -6.59 -6.91
CA ASP A 45 7.92 -6.91 -8.15
C ASP A 45 6.94 -6.78 -9.33
N ILE A 46 7.43 -6.24 -10.46
CA ILE A 46 6.57 -5.95 -11.61
C ILE A 46 6.09 -7.24 -12.26
N ASP A 47 6.94 -8.26 -12.37
CA ASP A 47 6.59 -9.51 -13.01
C ASP A 47 5.57 -10.27 -12.13
N GLU A 48 5.73 -10.23 -10.81
CA GLU A 48 4.73 -10.76 -9.88
C GLU A 48 3.39 -10.02 -9.97
N LEU A 49 3.41 -8.69 -10.11
CA LEU A 49 2.20 -7.88 -10.23
C LEU A 49 1.44 -8.21 -11.53
N VAL A 50 2.14 -8.29 -12.66
CA VAL A 50 1.55 -8.60 -13.97
C VAL A 50 0.96 -10.01 -13.95
N ALA A 51 1.72 -11.00 -13.47
CA ALA A 51 1.24 -12.38 -13.35
C ALA A 51 -0.03 -12.48 -12.47
N ALA A 52 -0.10 -11.72 -11.38
CA ALA A 52 -1.27 -11.72 -10.49
C ALA A 52 -2.53 -11.07 -11.10
N VAL A 53 -2.37 -10.15 -12.05
CA VAL A 53 -3.51 -9.48 -12.74
C VAL A 53 -4.04 -10.32 -13.90
N GLU A 54 -3.23 -11.22 -14.45
CA GLU A 54 -3.61 -12.11 -15.56
C GLU A 54 -4.27 -13.43 -15.12
N ASP A 55 -4.22 -13.77 -13.82
CA ASP A 55 -4.91 -14.93 -13.18
C ASP A 55 -6.43 -14.76 -13.04
#